data_AF-A0A958WTJ5-F1
#
_entry.id   AF-A0A958WTJ5-F1
#
_cell.length_a   1.000
_cell.length_b   1.000
_cell.length_c   1.000
_cell.angle_alpha   90.00
_cell.angle_beta   90.00
_cell.angle_gamma   90.00
#
_symmetry.space_group_name_H-M   'P 1'
#
loop_
_entity.id
_entity.type
_entity.pdbx_description
1 polymer ?
#
loop_
_entity_poly.entity_id
_entity_poly.type
_entity_poly.pdbx_seq_one_letter_code
_entity_poly.pdbx_strand_id
1 'polypeptide(L)'
;MNPIRHYFQLQFTMLNRHISEFGLPPWLGYLLSGVLFVGLSFYLYYQTGYAPYLLLFWAFGFMANMGDRNRNDFLKSCYKAPEYRAIRLLENGIIALPFLMVLSIKGDYWVALAVIAATLILAFRQIGRGSNYTLPTPFHRWPFEFAVGFRKTFIFHILAYFLAFMAVKSGNFNLGIFSLVLVFVICLTYYQDMEVAYYVWAHAQQPKVFLWNKIRTGLFYSTILSLPIAATLCLLKPGYWHIILVCQILGYAYLATVVLAKYSAFPKNIGLPQGVLLAMCFLLPPLLLLAAGWFYRQSAKKLQTILP
;
A
#
# COMPACT_ATOMS: atom_id res chain seq x y z
N MET A 1 -0.15 34.73 -16.41
CA MET A 1 -0.89 33.80 -15.52
C MET A 1 0.00 33.49 -14.32
N ASN A 2 -0.49 33.53 -13.08
CA ASN A 2 0.35 33.22 -11.91
C ASN A 2 0.80 31.74 -12.00
N PRO A 3 2.12 31.44 -12.12
CA PRO A 3 2.63 30.09 -12.37
C PRO A 3 2.24 29.13 -11.24
N ILE A 4 2.20 29.62 -10.00
CA ILE A 4 1.80 28.84 -8.82
C ILE A 4 0.33 28.44 -8.92
N ARG A 5 -0.55 29.35 -9.36
CA ARG A 5 -1.97 29.05 -9.54
C ARG A 5 -2.18 27.98 -10.61
N HIS A 6 -1.48 28.10 -11.74
CA HIS A 6 -1.55 27.11 -12.82
C HIS A 6 -1.11 25.72 -12.35
N TYR A 7 -0.03 25.65 -11.56
CA TYR A 7 0.44 24.41 -10.96
C TYR A 7 -0.65 23.72 -10.12
N PHE A 8 -1.27 24.44 -9.18
CA PHE A 8 -2.31 23.86 -8.32
C PHE A 8 -3.60 23.52 -9.08
N GLN A 9 -3.94 24.27 -10.14
CA GLN A 9 -5.04 23.90 -11.02
C GLN A 9 -4.80 22.56 -11.74
N LEU A 10 -3.56 22.34 -12.19
CA LEU A 10 -3.16 21.09 -12.81
C LEU A 10 -3.19 19.94 -11.80
N GLN A 11 -2.66 20.15 -10.58
CA GLN A 11 -2.74 19.16 -9.49
C GLN A 11 -4.18 18.80 -9.13
N PHE A 12 -5.07 19.79 -9.02
CA PHE A 12 -6.49 19.57 -8.76
C PHE A 12 -7.16 18.77 -9.89
N THR A 13 -6.83 19.07 -11.15
CA THR A 13 -7.36 18.34 -12.31
C THR A 13 -6.89 16.89 -12.33
N MET A 14 -5.61 16.64 -12.03
CA MET A 14 -5.07 15.28 -11.92
C MET A 14 -5.72 14.50 -10.78
N LEU A 15 -5.92 15.13 -9.62
CA LEU A 15 -6.58 14.50 -8.47
C LEU A 15 -8.04 14.15 -8.78
N ASN A 16 -8.80 15.06 -9.39
CA ASN A 16 -10.18 14.79 -9.81
C ASN A 16 -10.26 13.63 -10.80
N ARG A 17 -9.32 13.56 -11.76
CA ARG A 17 -9.22 12.45 -12.70
C ARG A 17 -8.94 11.14 -11.96
N HIS A 18 -8.00 11.14 -11.02
CA HIS A 18 -7.66 9.95 -10.25
C HIS A 18 -8.84 9.43 -9.41
N ILE A 19 -9.58 10.33 -8.75
CA ILE A 19 -10.80 9.96 -7.98
C ILE A 19 -11.88 9.40 -8.93
N SER A 20 -12.05 10.02 -10.10
CA SER A 20 -13.03 9.56 -11.11
C SER A 20 -12.67 8.20 -11.69
N GLU A 21 -11.38 7.96 -11.96
CA GLU A 21 -10.86 6.66 -12.41
C GLU A 21 -10.98 5.57 -11.35
N PHE A 22 -10.89 5.95 -10.07
CA PHE A 22 -11.17 5.05 -8.95
C PHE A 22 -12.66 4.65 -8.89
N GLY A 23 -13.55 5.39 -9.55
CA GLY A 23 -14.99 5.09 -9.63
C GLY A 23 -15.85 5.93 -8.69
N LEU A 24 -15.32 7.03 -8.14
CA LEU A 24 -16.06 7.97 -7.32
C LEU A 24 -16.24 9.32 -8.03
N PRO A 25 -17.38 10.00 -7.88
CA PRO A 25 -17.46 11.39 -8.25
C PRO A 25 -16.53 12.22 -7.34
N PRO A 26 -15.77 13.21 -7.87
CA PRO A 26 -14.75 13.93 -7.11
C PRO A 26 -15.21 14.49 -5.75
N TRP A 27 -16.40 15.11 -5.71
CA TRP A 27 -16.95 15.69 -4.49
C TRP A 27 -17.15 14.65 -3.38
N LEU A 28 -17.59 13.43 -3.74
CA LEU A 28 -17.78 12.33 -2.78
C LEU A 28 -16.44 11.77 -2.32
N GLY A 29 -15.42 11.73 -3.20
CA GLY A 29 -14.07 11.35 -2.83
C GLY A 29 -13.45 12.29 -1.79
N TYR A 30 -13.64 13.60 -1.93
CA TYR A 30 -13.19 14.57 -0.93
C TYR A 30 -13.94 14.42 0.39
N LEU A 31 -15.26 14.22 0.35
CA LEU A 31 -16.07 14.03 1.55
C LEU A 31 -15.67 12.75 2.31
N LEU A 32 -15.58 11.62 1.60
CA LEU A 32 -15.22 10.34 2.20
C LEU A 32 -13.80 10.35 2.76
N SER A 33 -12.83 10.94 2.05
CA SER A 33 -11.45 11.04 2.56
C SER A 33 -11.37 11.90 3.83
N GLY A 34 -12.11 13.01 3.89
CA GLY A 34 -12.21 13.84 5.10
C GLY A 34 -12.84 13.10 6.28
N VAL A 35 -14.00 12.46 6.07
CA VAL A 35 -14.69 11.67 7.10
C VAL A 35 -13.81 10.53 7.60
N LEU A 36 -13.17 9.80 6.69
CA LEU A 36 -12.29 8.69 7.03
C LEU A 36 -11.07 9.16 7.82
N PHE A 37 -10.45 10.28 7.43
CA PHE A 37 -9.31 10.86 8.15
C PHE A 37 -9.69 11.27 9.59
N VAL A 38 -10.79 12.02 9.75
CA VAL A 38 -11.25 12.49 11.07
C VAL A 38 -11.67 11.30 11.93
N GLY A 39 -12.46 10.36 11.37
CA GLY A 39 -12.92 9.17 12.06
C GLY A 39 -11.76 8.29 12.54
N LEU A 40 -10.79 7.99 11.67
CA LEU A 40 -9.60 7.23 12.05
C LEU A 40 -8.78 7.96 13.11
N SER A 41 -8.61 9.29 12.98
CA SER A 41 -7.85 10.06 13.96
C SER A 41 -8.50 10.01 15.33
N PHE A 42 -9.81 10.24 15.44
CA PHE A 42 -10.54 10.16 16.70
C PHE A 42 -10.51 8.74 17.29
N TYR A 43 -10.64 7.72 16.44
CA TYR A 43 -10.53 6.33 16.86
C TYR A 43 -9.13 6.01 17.44
N LEU A 44 -8.05 6.49 16.83
CA LEU A 44 -6.69 6.31 17.35
C LEU A 44 -6.55 6.91 18.75
N TYR A 45 -7.09 8.11 18.98
CA TYR A 45 -7.11 8.77 20.29
C TYR A 45 -7.95 8.01 21.32
N TYR A 46 -9.04 7.37 20.89
CA TYR A 46 -9.85 6.54 21.76
C TYR A 46 -9.13 5.26 22.17
N GLN A 47 -8.39 4.64 21.24
CA GLN A 47 -7.75 3.35 21.49
C GLN A 47 -6.39 3.45 22.18
N THR A 48 -5.63 4.52 21.96
CA THR A 48 -4.23 4.58 22.40
C THR A 48 -3.79 5.98 22.84
N GLY A 49 -2.97 6.05 23.89
CA GLY A 49 -2.29 7.29 24.30
C GLY A 49 -1.16 7.73 23.34
N TYR A 50 -0.77 6.88 22.39
CA TYR A 50 0.26 7.18 21.39
C TYR A 50 -0.29 7.78 20.09
N ALA A 51 -1.59 8.04 20.02
CA ALA A 51 -2.27 8.64 18.87
C ALA A 51 -1.57 9.87 18.27
N PRO A 52 -1.13 10.88 19.04
CA PRO A 52 -0.49 12.06 18.45
C PRO A 52 0.81 11.70 17.71
N TYR A 53 1.62 10.77 18.24
CA TYR A 53 2.85 10.32 17.60
C TYR A 53 2.58 9.50 16.33
N LEU A 54 1.50 8.71 16.31
CA LEU A 54 1.06 7.99 15.10
C LEU A 54 0.61 8.98 14.01
N LEU A 55 -0.10 10.05 14.38
CA LEU A 55 -0.48 11.11 13.45
C LEU A 55 0.74 11.88 12.92
N LEU A 56 1.73 12.16 13.78
CA LEU A 56 3.01 12.76 13.35
C LEU A 56 3.73 11.87 12.33
N PHE A 57 3.84 10.56 12.61
CA PHE A 57 4.46 9.61 11.69
C PHE A 57 3.69 9.55 10.35
N TRP A 58 2.36 9.56 10.41
CA TRP A 58 1.52 9.55 9.22
C TRP A 58 1.68 10.82 8.37
N ALA A 59 1.67 11.99 9.01
CA ALA A 59 1.91 13.28 8.36
C ALA A 59 3.31 13.31 7.70
N PHE A 60 4.33 12.84 8.43
CA PHE A 60 5.69 12.74 7.90
C PHE A 60 5.76 11.84 6.67
N GLY A 61 5.08 10.70 6.66
CA GLY A 61 5.03 9.80 5.51
C GLY A 61 4.51 10.48 4.24
N PHE A 62 3.42 11.26 4.33
CA PHE A 62 2.89 12.02 3.19
C PHE A 62 3.82 13.15 2.74
N MET A 63 4.35 13.94 3.68
CA MET A 63 5.29 15.03 3.36
C MET A 63 6.60 14.50 2.76
N ALA A 64 7.09 13.36 3.24
CA ALA A 64 8.30 12.74 2.74
C ALA A 64 8.16 12.27 1.29
N ASN A 65 6.99 11.76 0.91
CA ASN A 65 6.68 11.39 -0.48
C ASN A 65 6.77 12.60 -1.41
N MET A 66 6.29 13.78 -0.97
CA MET A 66 6.46 15.00 -1.74
C MET A 66 7.94 15.35 -1.94
N GLY A 67 8.83 14.95 -1.03
CA GLY A 67 10.29 15.15 -1.10
C GLY A 67 11.02 14.41 -2.23
N ASP A 68 10.36 13.55 -3.02
CA ASP A 68 11.02 12.74 -4.06
C ASP A 68 11.91 13.57 -5.01
N ARG A 69 13.11 13.05 -5.28
CA ARG A 69 14.13 13.76 -6.08
C ARG A 69 13.69 13.95 -7.53
N ASN A 70 13.18 12.93 -8.20
CA ASN A 70 12.81 13.00 -9.61
C ASN A 70 11.70 14.02 -9.82
N ARG A 71 10.71 14.01 -8.94
CA ARG A 71 9.63 15.00 -8.92
C ARG A 71 10.15 16.41 -8.71
N ASN A 72 11.03 16.62 -7.73
CA ASN A 72 11.56 17.95 -7.44
C ASN A 72 12.50 18.47 -8.54
N ASP A 73 13.25 17.59 -9.21
CA ASP A 73 14.12 17.96 -10.32
C ASP A 73 13.27 18.35 -11.55
N PHE A 74 12.14 17.67 -11.78
CA PHE A 74 11.14 18.10 -12.77
C PHE A 74 10.51 19.46 -12.41
N LEU A 75 10.16 19.71 -11.15
CA LEU A 75 9.62 21.03 -10.76
C LEU A 75 10.65 22.15 -10.95
N LYS A 76 11.94 21.88 -10.65
CA LYS A 76 13.04 22.84 -10.86
C LYS A 76 13.28 23.15 -12.35
N SER A 77 12.99 22.23 -13.27
CA SER A 77 13.11 22.49 -14.70
C SER A 77 11.94 23.34 -15.24
N CYS A 78 10.79 23.34 -14.58
CA CYS A 78 9.61 24.11 -15.00
C CYS A 78 9.47 25.49 -14.33
N TYR A 79 9.96 25.68 -13.10
CA TYR A 79 9.70 26.88 -12.29
C TYR A 79 10.98 27.57 -11.79
N LYS A 80 10.93 28.89 -11.63
CA LYS A 80 12.05 29.66 -11.05
C LYS A 80 12.22 29.31 -9.57
N ALA A 81 13.42 29.52 -9.02
CA ALA A 81 13.73 29.22 -7.63
C ALA A 81 12.74 29.78 -6.57
N PRO A 82 12.28 31.05 -6.61
CA PRO A 82 11.29 31.54 -5.65
C PRO A 82 9.92 30.89 -5.81
N GLU A 83 9.47 30.65 -7.04
CA GLU A 83 8.20 29.99 -7.35
C GLU A 83 8.21 28.53 -6.90
N TYR A 84 9.30 27.81 -7.17
CA TYR A 84 9.53 26.45 -6.69
C TYR A 84 9.42 26.36 -5.16
N ARG A 85 10.10 27.25 -4.43
CA ARG A 85 10.04 27.27 -2.96
C ARG A 85 8.63 27.56 -2.44
N ALA A 86 7.92 28.50 -3.07
CA ALA A 86 6.54 28.82 -2.72
C ALA A 86 5.60 27.62 -2.95
N ILE A 87 5.74 26.93 -4.09
CA ILE A 87 5.00 25.69 -4.38
C ILE A 87 5.29 24.64 -3.30
N ARG A 88 6.56 24.40 -2.95
CA ARG A 88 6.96 23.42 -1.92
C ARG A 88 6.36 23.72 -0.54
N LEU A 89 6.35 24.99 -0.13
CA LEU A 89 5.77 25.40 1.15
C LEU A 89 4.25 25.21 1.15
N LEU A 90 3.58 25.61 0.08
CA LEU A 90 2.13 25.46 -0.04
C LEU A 90 1.71 23.99 -0.08
N GLU A 91 2.42 23.13 -0.79
CA GLU A 91 2.11 21.69 -0.84
C GLU A 91 2.22 21.01 0.51
N ASN A 92 3.38 21.17 1.17
CA ASN A 92 3.57 20.56 2.48
C ASN A 92 2.60 21.17 3.50
N GLY A 93 2.31 22.47 3.39
CA GLY A 93 1.29 23.14 4.20
C GLY A 93 -0.09 22.52 4.02
N ILE A 94 -0.59 22.38 2.78
CA ILE A 94 -1.90 21.77 2.48
C ILE A 94 -2.00 20.35 3.04
N ILE A 95 -0.92 19.57 2.95
CA ILE A 95 -0.86 18.21 3.50
C ILE A 95 -0.87 18.23 5.03
N ALA A 96 -0.15 19.15 5.66
CA ALA A 96 -0.03 19.24 7.11
C ALA A 96 -1.30 19.78 7.79
N LEU A 97 -2.05 20.67 7.13
CA LEU A 97 -3.25 21.33 7.66
C LEU A 97 -4.25 20.38 8.36
N PRO A 98 -4.74 19.29 7.74
CA PRO A 98 -5.70 18.40 8.39
C PRO A 98 -5.14 17.77 9.69
N PHE A 99 -3.85 17.43 9.72
CA PHE A 99 -3.20 16.91 10.94
C PHE A 99 -3.09 17.97 12.03
N LEU A 100 -2.71 19.20 11.67
CA LEU A 100 -2.62 20.31 12.60
C LEU A 100 -3.99 20.64 13.23
N MET A 101 -5.07 20.60 12.46
CA MET A 101 -6.42 20.82 12.97
C MET A 101 -6.79 19.77 14.04
N VAL A 102 -6.59 18.48 13.73
CA VAL A 102 -6.91 17.39 14.66
C VAL A 102 -6.07 17.48 15.94
N LEU A 103 -4.75 17.66 15.80
CA LEU A 103 -3.83 17.77 16.95
C LEU A 103 -4.19 18.97 17.83
N SER A 104 -4.58 20.09 17.23
CA SER A 104 -4.98 21.30 17.97
C SER A 104 -6.31 21.11 18.71
N ILE A 105 -7.29 20.44 18.09
CA ILE A 105 -8.58 20.11 18.73
C ILE A 105 -8.38 19.18 19.93
N LYS A 106 -7.40 18.26 19.84
CA LYS A 106 -7.06 17.31 20.91
C LYS A 106 -6.11 17.88 21.96
N GLY A 107 -5.57 19.08 21.76
CA GLY A 107 -4.70 19.77 22.71
C GLY A 107 -3.21 19.37 22.65
N ASP A 108 -2.79 18.60 21.64
CA ASP A 108 -1.42 18.10 21.51
C ASP A 108 -0.50 19.10 20.79
N TYR A 109 -0.35 20.30 21.36
CA TYR A 109 0.37 21.42 20.73
C TYR A 109 1.85 21.14 20.47
N TRP A 110 2.52 20.36 21.33
CA TRP A 110 3.92 19.98 21.12
C TRP A 110 4.11 19.15 19.85
N VAL A 111 3.19 18.23 19.60
CA VAL A 111 3.22 17.38 18.41
C VAL A 111 2.79 18.16 17.18
N ALA A 112 1.82 19.08 17.30
CA ALA A 112 1.48 20.03 16.24
C ALA A 112 2.70 20.89 15.84
N LEU A 113 3.47 21.38 16.80
CA LEU A 113 4.70 22.13 16.55
C LEU A 113 5.76 21.27 15.85
N ALA A 114 5.88 19.99 16.22
CA ALA A 114 6.74 19.04 15.52
C ALA A 114 6.31 18.82 14.05
N VAL A 115 5.00 18.76 13.77
CA VAL A 115 4.47 18.69 12.40
C VAL A 115 4.85 19.95 11.62
N ILE A 116 4.66 21.15 12.18
CA ILE A 116 5.05 22.42 11.54
C ILE A 116 6.55 22.43 11.22
N ALA A 117 7.39 22.03 12.17
CA ALA A 117 8.84 21.95 11.97
C ALA A 117 9.18 20.97 10.84
N ALA A 118 8.55 19.80 10.81
CA ALA A 118 8.73 18.81 9.74
C ALA A 118 8.29 19.37 8.37
N THR A 119 7.16 20.07 8.30
CA THR A 119 6.67 20.74 7.08
C THR A 119 7.70 21.70 6.52
N LEU A 120 8.30 22.55 7.36
CA LEU A 120 9.32 23.50 6.93
C LEU A 120 10.59 22.78 6.47
N ILE A 121 11.11 21.83 7.25
CA ILE A 121 12.34 21.10 6.91
C ILE A 121 12.17 20.36 5.56
N LEU A 122 11.05 19.67 5.37
CA LEU A 122 10.76 18.89 4.16
C LEU A 122 10.39 19.76 2.96
N ALA A 123 9.89 20.99 3.16
CA ALA A 123 9.70 21.92 2.07
C ALA A 123 11.04 22.31 1.40
N PHE A 124 12.10 22.45 2.19
CA PHE A 124 13.43 22.85 1.69
C PHE A 124 14.36 21.68 1.35
N ARG A 125 14.14 20.48 1.90
CA ARG A 125 14.98 19.31 1.61
C ARG A 125 14.34 18.39 0.57
N GLN A 126 15.16 17.92 -0.37
CA GLN A 126 14.83 16.78 -1.22
C GLN A 126 15.18 15.49 -0.47
N ILE A 127 14.28 14.51 -0.51
CA ILE A 127 14.53 13.15 -0.07
C ILE A 127 14.79 12.33 -1.33
N GLY A 128 16.06 11.99 -1.56
CA GLY A 128 16.46 11.13 -2.66
C GLY A 128 17.31 9.98 -2.15
N ARG A 129 16.95 8.75 -2.53
CA ARG A 129 17.86 7.60 -2.40
C ARG A 129 18.92 7.70 -3.49
N GLY A 130 20.04 8.38 -3.20
CA GLY A 130 21.20 8.46 -4.10
C GLY A 130 22.04 7.18 -4.17
N SER A 131 21.51 6.04 -3.72
CA SER A 131 22.25 4.78 -3.67
C SER A 131 21.77 3.86 -4.80
N ASN A 132 22.68 3.55 -5.73
CA ASN A 132 22.49 2.51 -6.75
C ASN A 132 22.56 1.08 -6.16
N TYR A 133 22.56 0.95 -4.84
CA TYR A 133 22.57 -0.34 -4.18
C TYR A 133 21.22 -1.03 -4.32
N THR A 134 21.17 -2.06 -5.17
CA THR A 134 20.00 -2.93 -5.29
C THR A 134 20.08 -4.04 -4.25
N LEU A 135 19.16 -4.03 -3.28
CA LEU A 135 19.03 -5.11 -2.31
C LEU A 135 18.82 -6.46 -3.05
N PRO A 136 19.63 -7.49 -2.75
CA PRO A 136 19.43 -8.82 -3.31
C PRO A 136 18.10 -9.39 -2.82
N THR A 137 17.37 -10.04 -3.72
CA THR A 137 16.06 -10.63 -3.45
C THR A 137 16.16 -12.15 -3.54
N PRO A 138 15.44 -12.91 -2.69
CA PRO A 138 15.41 -14.37 -2.78
C PRO A 138 14.58 -14.89 -3.98
N PHE A 139 14.03 -14.00 -4.80
CA PHE A 139 13.13 -14.33 -5.90
C PHE A 139 13.86 -14.46 -7.24
N HIS A 140 13.30 -15.30 -8.12
CA HIS A 140 13.81 -15.49 -9.47
C HIS A 140 13.49 -14.26 -10.35
N ARG A 141 14.17 -14.15 -11.51
CA ARG A 141 14.00 -13.06 -12.51
C ARG A 141 12.56 -12.83 -12.98
N TRP A 142 11.69 -13.83 -12.87
CA TRP A 142 10.29 -13.75 -13.28
C TRP A 142 9.44 -14.39 -12.18
N PRO A 143 8.40 -13.74 -11.67
CA PRO A 143 7.81 -12.43 -12.00
C PRO A 143 8.35 -11.28 -11.13
N PHE A 144 8.24 -10.04 -11.61
CA PHE A 144 8.90 -8.88 -10.99
C PHE A 144 8.18 -8.34 -9.74
N GLU A 145 6.90 -8.67 -9.56
CA GLU A 145 6.03 -8.13 -8.50
C GLU A 145 6.63 -8.35 -7.11
N PHE A 146 7.10 -9.58 -6.83
CA PHE A 146 7.73 -9.90 -5.55
C PHE A 146 9.11 -9.27 -5.38
N ALA A 147 9.90 -9.18 -6.45
CA ALA A 147 11.22 -8.56 -6.39
C ALA A 147 11.13 -7.05 -6.13
N VAL A 148 10.26 -6.35 -6.87
CA VAL A 148 10.01 -4.91 -6.70
C VAL A 148 9.33 -4.65 -5.36
N GLY A 149 8.29 -5.42 -5.03
CA GLY A 149 7.54 -5.32 -3.79
C GLY A 149 8.43 -5.49 -2.56
N PHE A 150 9.22 -6.56 -2.51
CA PHE A 150 10.12 -6.83 -1.38
C PHE A 150 11.18 -5.75 -1.18
N ARG A 151 11.73 -5.20 -2.26
CA ARG A 151 12.66 -4.07 -2.16
C ARG A 151 12.01 -2.81 -1.59
N LYS A 152 10.73 -2.56 -1.93
CA LYS A 152 9.96 -1.43 -1.39
C LYS A 152 9.61 -1.65 0.09
N THR A 153 9.28 -2.87 0.49
CA THR A 153 8.73 -3.21 1.82
C THR A 153 9.67 -3.99 2.74
N PHE A 154 10.97 -4.01 2.44
CA PHE A 154 11.97 -4.78 3.18
C PHE A 154 11.95 -4.51 4.68
N ILE A 155 11.82 -3.24 5.07
CA ILE A 155 11.74 -2.82 6.49
C ILE A 155 10.52 -3.45 7.18
N PHE A 156 9.39 -3.58 6.49
CA PHE A 156 8.19 -4.20 7.06
C PHE A 156 8.36 -5.72 7.25
N HIS A 157 9.20 -6.39 6.45
CA HIS A 157 9.55 -7.79 6.69
C HIS A 157 10.41 -7.92 7.93
N ILE A 158 11.42 -7.06 8.10
CA ILE A 158 12.24 -7.03 9.33
C ILE A 158 11.34 -6.84 10.54
N LEU A 159 10.40 -5.89 10.47
CA LEU A 159 9.41 -5.67 11.54
C LEU A 159 8.58 -6.93 11.81
N ALA A 160 8.08 -7.60 10.78
CA ALA A 160 7.32 -8.85 10.96
C ALA A 160 8.19 -9.92 11.65
N TYR A 161 9.38 -10.22 11.16
CA TYR A 161 10.26 -11.21 11.81
C TYR A 161 10.65 -10.82 13.23
N PHE A 162 10.83 -9.53 13.51
CA PHE A 162 11.04 -9.03 14.86
C PHE A 162 9.82 -9.28 15.78
N LEU A 163 8.60 -9.04 15.29
CA LEU A 163 7.38 -9.35 16.03
C LEU A 163 7.23 -10.85 16.28
N ALA A 164 7.57 -11.70 15.31
CA ALA A 164 7.61 -13.16 15.51
C ALA A 164 8.62 -13.56 16.59
N PHE A 165 9.82 -12.98 16.58
CA PHE A 165 10.82 -13.22 17.63
C PHE A 165 10.33 -12.77 19.02
N MET A 166 9.70 -11.60 19.10
CA MET A 166 9.12 -11.10 20.35
C MET A 166 7.94 -11.96 20.82
N ALA A 167 7.15 -12.52 19.91
CA ALA A 167 6.09 -13.47 20.21
C ALA A 167 6.66 -14.74 20.87
N VAL A 168 7.76 -15.27 20.33
CA VAL A 168 8.46 -16.42 20.93
C VAL A 168 8.98 -16.07 22.33
N LYS A 169 9.68 -14.93 22.48
CA LYS A 169 10.25 -14.51 23.76
C LYS A 169 9.19 -14.28 24.84
N SER A 170 8.04 -13.70 24.48
CA SER A 170 6.94 -13.42 25.39
C SER A 170 5.97 -14.60 25.56
N GLY A 171 6.16 -15.70 24.83
CA GLY A 171 5.23 -16.82 24.79
C GLY A 171 3.84 -16.48 24.21
N ASN A 172 3.70 -15.34 23.54
CA ASN A 172 2.44 -14.81 23.03
C ASN A 172 2.14 -15.33 21.62
N PHE A 173 1.32 -16.38 21.53
CA PHE A 173 0.95 -16.99 20.25
C PHE A 173 0.18 -16.03 19.32
N ASN A 174 -0.68 -15.18 19.86
CA ASN A 174 -1.47 -14.23 19.07
C ASN A 174 -0.58 -13.21 18.35
N LEU A 175 0.50 -12.76 19.00
CA LEU A 175 1.49 -11.88 18.37
C LEU A 175 2.23 -12.60 17.23
N GLY A 176 2.46 -13.90 17.37
CA GLY A 176 3.02 -14.75 16.31
C GLY A 176 2.10 -14.86 15.09
N ILE A 177 0.81 -15.15 15.32
CA ILE A 177 -0.20 -15.16 14.26
C ILE A 177 -0.32 -13.79 13.60
N PHE A 178 -0.32 -12.70 14.38
CA PHE A 178 -0.32 -11.35 13.85
C PHE A 178 0.87 -11.10 12.92
N SER A 179 2.07 -11.53 13.32
CA SER A 179 3.25 -11.46 12.48
C SER A 179 3.11 -12.26 11.18
N LEU A 180 2.51 -13.46 11.23
CA LEU A 180 2.28 -14.28 10.05
C LEU A 180 1.31 -13.61 9.08
N VAL A 181 0.20 -13.08 9.59
CA VAL A 181 -0.79 -12.32 8.82
C VAL A 181 -0.16 -11.07 8.23
N LEU A 182 0.69 -10.36 8.97
CA LEU A 182 1.38 -9.17 8.51
C LEU A 182 2.23 -9.45 7.26
N VAL A 183 2.96 -10.58 7.20
CA VAL A 183 3.71 -10.97 6.00
C VAL A 183 2.79 -11.14 4.79
N PHE A 184 1.62 -11.76 4.96
CA PHE A 184 0.64 -11.87 3.88
C PHE A 184 0.10 -10.52 3.44
N VAL A 185 -0.28 -9.65 4.39
CA VAL A 185 -0.74 -8.29 4.09
C VAL A 185 0.31 -7.53 3.26
N ILE A 186 1.59 -7.64 3.62
CA ILE A 186 2.67 -7.03 2.84
C ILE A 186 2.72 -7.64 1.43
N CYS A 187 2.62 -8.97 1.28
CA CYS A 187 2.63 -9.61 -0.03
C CYS A 187 1.44 -9.19 -0.91
N LEU A 188 0.26 -8.92 -0.34
CA LEU A 188 -0.89 -8.43 -1.11
C LEU A 188 -0.59 -7.06 -1.77
N THR A 189 0.23 -6.22 -1.14
CA THR A 189 0.60 -4.90 -1.71
C THR A 189 1.42 -5.02 -3.00
N TYR A 190 2.05 -6.17 -3.28
CA TYR A 190 2.91 -6.35 -4.45
C TYR A 190 2.15 -6.39 -5.77
N TYR A 191 0.85 -6.65 -5.71
CA TYR A 191 -0.02 -6.74 -6.87
C TYR A 191 -0.81 -5.46 -7.14
N GLN A 192 -0.52 -4.36 -6.42
CA GLN A 192 -1.16 -3.06 -6.65
C GLN A 192 -0.72 -2.39 -7.95
N ASP A 193 0.55 -2.54 -8.32
CA ASP A 193 1.10 -1.94 -9.53
C ASP A 193 0.65 -2.74 -10.78
N MET A 194 -0.01 -2.05 -11.71
CA MET A 194 -0.47 -2.65 -12.97
C MET A 194 0.66 -2.80 -13.98
N GLU A 195 0.65 -3.92 -14.69
CA GLU A 195 1.58 -4.20 -15.78
C GLU A 195 1.17 -3.46 -17.06
N VAL A 196 2.16 -3.04 -17.84
CA VAL A 196 1.90 -2.48 -19.17
C VAL A 196 1.40 -3.59 -20.10
N ALA A 197 0.34 -3.28 -20.87
CA ALA A 197 -0.09 -3.89 -22.14
C ALA A 197 0.86 -4.97 -22.70
N TYR A 198 1.96 -4.44 -23.20
CA TYR A 198 2.98 -5.14 -23.95
C TYR A 198 3.66 -6.28 -23.16
N TYR A 199 3.92 -6.10 -21.85
CA TYR A 199 4.55 -7.15 -21.04
C TYR A 199 3.63 -8.35 -20.85
N VAL A 200 2.31 -8.12 -20.72
CA VAL A 200 1.34 -9.21 -20.63
C VAL A 200 1.26 -9.96 -21.95
N TRP A 201 1.14 -9.23 -23.06
CA TRP A 201 1.11 -9.81 -24.41
C TRP A 201 2.33 -10.69 -24.71
N ALA A 202 3.53 -10.25 -24.31
CA ALA A 202 4.79 -10.98 -24.54
C ALA A 202 4.84 -12.38 -23.93
N HIS A 203 3.96 -12.71 -22.97
CA HIS A 203 3.87 -14.07 -22.44
C HIS A 203 3.33 -15.09 -23.45
N ALA A 204 2.54 -14.66 -24.44
CA ALA A 204 1.95 -15.52 -25.49
C ALA A 204 1.28 -16.80 -24.95
N GLN A 205 0.63 -16.70 -23.78
CA GLN A 205 -0.04 -17.82 -23.11
C GLN A 205 -1.56 -17.66 -23.17
N GLN A 206 -2.28 -18.77 -23.13
CA GLN A 206 -3.74 -18.72 -22.92
C GLN A 206 -4.05 -18.04 -21.57
N PRO A 207 -5.12 -17.22 -21.48
CA PRO A 207 -5.52 -16.50 -20.26
C PRO A 207 -5.55 -17.35 -18.98
N LYS A 208 -6.07 -18.58 -19.08
CA LYS A 208 -6.15 -19.50 -17.93
C LYS A 208 -4.77 -19.93 -17.43
N VAL A 209 -3.87 -20.26 -18.36
CA VAL A 209 -2.49 -20.68 -18.07
C VAL A 209 -1.71 -19.51 -17.48
N PHE A 210 -1.86 -18.32 -18.05
CA PHE A 210 -1.25 -17.10 -17.54
C PHE A 210 -1.66 -16.80 -16.09
N LEU A 211 -2.97 -16.79 -15.81
CA LEU A 211 -3.49 -16.55 -14.45
C LEU A 211 -3.01 -17.61 -13.47
N TRP A 212 -3.03 -18.88 -13.85
CA TRP A 212 -2.57 -19.96 -12.99
C TRP A 212 -1.08 -19.83 -12.67
N ASN A 213 -0.26 -19.50 -13.66
CA ASN A 213 1.17 -19.26 -13.45
C ASN A 213 1.40 -18.10 -12.48
N LYS A 214 0.69 -16.98 -12.64
CA LYS A 214 0.80 -15.82 -11.73
C LYS A 214 0.39 -16.17 -10.29
N ILE A 215 -0.71 -16.90 -10.11
CA ILE A 215 -1.17 -17.36 -8.79
C ILE A 215 -0.12 -18.31 -8.18
N ARG A 216 0.29 -19.35 -8.92
CA ARG A 216 1.25 -20.35 -8.45
C ARG A 216 2.55 -19.70 -8.00
N THR A 217 3.09 -18.77 -8.77
CA THR A 217 4.34 -18.10 -8.38
C THR A 217 4.15 -17.20 -7.16
N GLY A 218 3.03 -16.47 -7.08
CA GLY A 218 2.71 -15.66 -5.91
C GLY A 218 2.59 -16.48 -4.63
N LEU A 219 1.91 -17.63 -4.72
CA LEU A 219 1.82 -18.58 -3.61
C LEU A 219 3.21 -19.07 -3.21
N PHE A 220 4.01 -19.58 -4.15
CA PHE A 220 5.34 -20.10 -3.86
C PHE A 220 6.24 -19.08 -3.15
N TYR A 221 6.30 -17.83 -3.63
CA TYR A 221 7.12 -16.80 -3.01
C TYR A 221 6.57 -16.30 -1.67
N SER A 222 5.25 -16.22 -1.51
CA SER A 222 4.65 -15.93 -0.20
C SER A 222 4.93 -17.03 0.81
N THR A 223 5.00 -18.30 0.38
CA THR A 223 5.40 -19.42 1.23
C THR A 223 6.84 -19.25 1.71
N ILE A 224 7.79 -18.92 0.83
CA ILE A 224 9.19 -18.72 1.22
C ILE A 224 9.31 -17.66 2.33
N LEU A 225 8.57 -16.56 2.23
CA LEU A 225 8.59 -15.49 3.23
C LEU A 225 7.90 -15.87 4.55
N SER A 226 6.73 -16.52 4.46
CA SER A 226 5.91 -16.86 5.62
C SER A 226 6.39 -18.10 6.39
N LEU A 227 7.06 -19.05 5.71
CA LEU A 227 7.41 -20.36 6.24
C LEU A 227 8.31 -20.31 7.49
N PRO A 228 9.35 -19.45 7.59
CA PRO A 228 10.15 -19.38 8.82
C PRO A 228 9.32 -19.02 10.06
N ILE A 229 8.34 -18.12 9.92
CA ILE A 229 7.44 -17.74 11.00
C ILE A 229 6.47 -18.89 11.30
N ALA A 230 5.85 -19.47 10.28
CA ALA A 230 4.93 -20.59 10.48
C ALA A 230 5.63 -21.80 11.13
N ALA A 231 6.83 -22.16 10.69
CA ALA A 231 7.61 -23.28 11.20
C ALA A 231 8.01 -23.06 12.68
N THR A 232 8.50 -21.86 13.02
CA THR A 232 8.84 -21.53 14.42
C THR A 232 7.63 -21.60 15.34
N LEU A 233 6.47 -21.10 14.90
CA LEU A 233 5.23 -21.19 15.68
C LEU A 233 4.74 -22.64 15.84
N CYS A 234 4.80 -23.46 14.78
CA CYS A 234 4.42 -24.87 14.84
C CYS A 234 5.32 -25.67 15.79
N LEU A 235 6.64 -25.43 15.77
CA LEU A 235 7.59 -26.15 16.63
C LEU A 235 7.41 -25.77 18.12
N LEU A 236 7.18 -24.50 18.41
CA LEU A 236 7.10 -24.01 19.79
C LEU A 236 5.72 -24.17 20.42
N LYS A 237 4.66 -24.21 19.61
CA LYS A 237 3.27 -24.37 20.06
C LYS A 237 2.53 -25.42 19.21
N PRO A 238 2.92 -26.71 19.28
CA PRO A 238 2.36 -27.76 18.41
C PRO A 238 0.84 -27.89 18.50
N GLY A 239 0.23 -27.66 19.67
CA GLY A 239 -1.23 -27.76 19.84
C GLY A 239 -2.05 -26.78 18.98
N TYR A 240 -1.45 -25.70 18.49
CA TYR A 240 -2.13 -24.67 17.69
C TYR A 240 -1.83 -24.77 16.18
N TRP A 241 -1.30 -25.89 15.71
CA TRP A 241 -0.97 -26.12 14.29
C TRP A 241 -2.14 -25.83 13.34
N HIS A 242 -3.36 -26.15 13.76
CA HIS A 242 -4.58 -25.94 12.98
C HIS A 242 -4.86 -24.45 12.74
N ILE A 243 -4.59 -23.58 13.72
CA ILE A 243 -4.78 -22.12 13.57
C ILE A 243 -3.77 -21.56 12.57
N ILE A 244 -2.50 -21.99 12.67
CA ILE A 244 -1.43 -21.58 11.75
C ILE A 244 -1.81 -22.00 10.32
N LEU A 245 -2.28 -23.25 10.15
CA LEU A 245 -2.69 -23.78 8.86
C LEU A 245 -3.89 -23.01 8.27
N VAL A 246 -4.91 -22.71 9.07
CA VAL A 246 -6.05 -21.88 8.63
C VAL A 246 -5.58 -20.49 8.21
N CYS A 247 -4.72 -19.85 8.98
CA CYS A 247 -4.14 -18.54 8.63
C CYS A 247 -3.38 -18.59 7.31
N GLN A 248 -2.61 -19.66 7.08
CA GLN A 248 -1.85 -19.87 5.85
C GLN A 248 -2.78 -20.04 4.64
N ILE A 249 -3.82 -20.89 4.76
CA ILE A 249 -4.81 -21.12 3.71
C ILE A 249 -5.55 -19.83 3.36
N LEU A 250 -5.97 -19.08 4.38
CA LEU A 250 -6.62 -17.79 4.16
C LEU A 250 -5.68 -16.82 3.45
N GLY A 251 -4.43 -16.69 3.89
CA GLY A 251 -3.42 -15.85 3.24
C GLY A 251 -3.24 -16.19 1.75
N TYR A 252 -3.14 -17.47 1.42
CA TYR A 252 -3.08 -17.95 0.04
C TYR A 252 -4.34 -17.64 -0.77
N ALA A 253 -5.52 -17.85 -0.18
CA ALA A 253 -6.79 -17.56 -0.84
C ALA A 253 -6.92 -16.06 -1.16
N TYR A 254 -6.53 -15.18 -0.22
CA TYR A 254 -6.47 -13.74 -0.45
C TYR A 254 -5.53 -13.36 -1.58
N LEU A 255 -4.31 -13.92 -1.57
CA LEU A 255 -3.30 -13.60 -2.55
C LEU A 255 -3.75 -14.04 -3.96
N ALA A 256 -4.33 -15.23 -4.08
CA ALA A 256 -4.94 -15.69 -5.33
C ALA A 256 -6.08 -14.75 -5.78
N THR A 257 -6.95 -14.34 -4.87
CA THR A 257 -8.09 -13.46 -5.17
C THR A 257 -7.63 -12.06 -5.61
N VAL A 258 -6.60 -11.50 -4.98
CA VAL A 258 -6.02 -10.20 -5.37
C VAL A 258 -5.36 -10.28 -6.75
N VAL A 259 -4.67 -11.37 -7.08
CA VAL A 259 -4.13 -11.59 -8.44
C VAL A 259 -5.27 -11.62 -9.46
N LEU A 260 -6.36 -12.32 -9.18
CA LEU A 260 -7.53 -12.35 -10.07
C LEU A 260 -8.19 -10.96 -10.18
N ALA A 261 -8.32 -10.24 -9.08
CA ALA A 261 -8.87 -8.89 -9.05
C ALA A 261 -8.02 -7.92 -9.90
N LYS A 262 -6.69 -7.98 -9.80
CA LYS A 262 -5.75 -7.23 -10.64
C LYS A 262 -6.07 -7.40 -12.13
N TYR A 263 -6.18 -8.66 -12.58
CA TYR A 263 -6.44 -8.94 -14.00
C TYR A 263 -7.90 -8.78 -14.42
N SER A 264 -8.84 -8.70 -13.48
CA SER A 264 -10.25 -8.37 -13.76
C SER A 264 -10.46 -6.90 -14.17
N ALA A 265 -9.59 -6.00 -13.67
CA ALA A 265 -9.60 -4.57 -13.95
C ALA A 265 -8.66 -4.17 -15.10
N PHE A 266 -7.80 -5.09 -15.55
CA PHE A 266 -6.79 -4.86 -16.59
C PHE A 266 -7.38 -4.27 -17.87
N PRO A 267 -6.73 -3.26 -18.50
CA PRO A 267 -5.42 -2.67 -18.18
C PRO A 267 -5.44 -1.55 -17.13
N LYS A 268 -6.61 -1.22 -16.56
CA LYS A 268 -6.75 -0.18 -15.55
C LYS A 268 -6.44 -0.72 -14.16
N ASN A 269 -6.11 0.19 -13.23
CA ASN A 269 -5.96 -0.16 -11.82
C ASN A 269 -7.27 -0.71 -11.24
N ILE A 270 -7.16 -1.46 -10.14
CA ILE A 270 -8.31 -1.97 -9.39
C ILE A 270 -9.20 -0.78 -9.00
N GLY A 271 -10.44 -0.78 -9.48
CA GLY A 271 -11.43 0.23 -9.14
C GLY A 271 -12.00 0.04 -7.74
N LEU A 272 -12.73 1.04 -7.26
CA LEU A 272 -13.38 1.01 -5.96
C LEU A 272 -14.31 -0.19 -5.76
N PRO A 273 -15.17 -0.61 -6.71
CA PRO A 273 -16.07 -1.74 -6.48
C PRO A 273 -15.31 -3.03 -6.17
N GLN A 274 -14.22 -3.29 -6.89
CA GLN A 274 -13.37 -4.45 -6.66
C GLN A 274 -12.61 -4.32 -5.32
N GLY A 275 -12.12 -3.12 -5.00
CA GLY A 275 -11.45 -2.86 -3.72
C GLY A 275 -12.38 -3.03 -2.51
N VAL A 276 -13.61 -2.53 -2.59
CA VAL A 276 -14.64 -2.69 -1.56
C VAL A 276 -15.03 -4.15 -1.40
N LEU A 277 -15.21 -4.88 -2.51
CA LEU A 277 -15.50 -6.32 -2.44
C LEU A 277 -14.36 -7.08 -1.73
N LEU A 278 -13.11 -6.79 -2.07
CA LEU A 278 -11.95 -7.38 -1.38
C LEU A 278 -11.89 -6.99 0.10
N ALA A 279 -12.23 -5.74 0.46
CA ALA A 279 -12.30 -5.30 1.84
C ALA A 279 -13.42 -6.00 2.62
N MET A 280 -14.59 -6.22 2.00
CA MET A 280 -15.69 -6.98 2.59
C MET A 280 -15.31 -8.44 2.81
N CYS A 281 -14.48 -9.04 1.95
CA CYS A 281 -13.96 -10.38 2.19
C CYS A 281 -13.19 -10.48 3.53
N PHE A 282 -12.46 -9.43 3.94
CA PHE A 282 -11.76 -9.43 5.25
C PHE A 282 -12.71 -9.58 6.43
N LEU A 283 -13.91 -9.01 6.32
CA LEU A 283 -14.97 -9.15 7.34
C LEU A 283 -15.68 -10.49 7.24
N LEU A 284 -15.85 -11.03 6.02
CA LEU A 284 -16.56 -12.26 5.74
C LEU A 284 -15.71 -13.21 4.89
N PRO A 285 -14.80 -13.98 5.51
CA PRO A 285 -13.90 -14.88 4.77
C PRO A 285 -14.58 -15.83 3.79
N PRO A 286 -15.79 -16.39 4.04
CA PRO A 286 -16.48 -17.22 3.05
C PRO A 286 -16.83 -16.49 1.74
N LEU A 287 -17.05 -15.17 1.80
CA LEU A 287 -17.33 -14.35 0.61
C LEU A 287 -16.14 -14.36 -0.37
N LEU A 288 -14.93 -14.60 0.13
CA LEU A 288 -13.71 -14.64 -0.67
C LEU A 288 -13.77 -15.68 -1.79
N LEU A 289 -14.36 -16.86 -1.53
CA LEU A 289 -14.49 -17.90 -2.56
C LEU A 289 -15.41 -17.46 -3.70
N LEU A 290 -16.51 -16.77 -3.37
CA LEU A 290 -17.43 -16.20 -4.36
C LEU A 290 -16.76 -15.08 -5.16
N ALA A 291 -16.04 -14.18 -4.47
CA ALA A 291 -15.30 -13.11 -5.10
C ALA A 291 -14.20 -13.66 -6.04
N ALA A 292 -13.46 -14.68 -5.62
CA ALA A 292 -12.46 -15.35 -6.45
C ALA A 292 -13.06 -15.96 -7.72
N GLY A 293 -14.19 -16.66 -7.60
CA GLY A 293 -14.90 -17.22 -8.75
C GLY A 293 -15.40 -16.15 -9.73
N TRP A 294 -15.91 -15.04 -9.21
CA TRP A 294 -16.35 -13.91 -10.01
C TRP A 294 -15.18 -13.22 -10.73
N PHE A 295 -14.12 -12.88 -9.99
CA PHE A 295 -12.92 -12.27 -10.56
C PHE A 295 -12.26 -13.16 -11.60
N TYR A 296 -12.22 -14.47 -11.41
CA TYR A 296 -11.67 -15.42 -12.39
C TYR A 296 -12.40 -15.35 -13.73
N ARG A 297 -13.73 -15.33 -13.72
CA ARG A 297 -14.53 -15.24 -14.96
C ARG A 297 -14.28 -13.90 -15.67
N GLN A 298 -14.17 -12.81 -14.91
CA GLN A 298 -13.93 -11.49 -15.46
C GLN A 298 -12.50 -11.34 -16.00
N SER A 299 -11.49 -11.79 -15.25
CA SER A 299 -10.09 -11.71 -15.65
C SER A 299 -9.81 -12.54 -16.90
N ALA A 300 -10.39 -13.75 -16.99
CA ALA A 300 -10.26 -14.57 -18.19
C ALA A 300 -10.82 -13.87 -19.44
N LYS A 301 -12.01 -13.27 -19.34
CA LYS A 301 -12.63 -12.51 -20.44
C LYS A 301 -11.81 -11.28 -20.84
N LYS A 302 -11.28 -10.54 -19.87
CA LYS A 302 -10.46 -9.34 -20.14
C LYS A 302 -9.14 -9.71 -20.79
N LEU A 303 -8.47 -10.74 -20.30
CA LEU A 303 -7.19 -11.19 -20.83
C LEU A 303 -7.31 -11.75 -22.26
N GLN A 304 -8.44 -12.34 -22.66
CA GLN A 304 -8.70 -12.76 -24.05
C GLN A 304 -8.62 -11.60 -25.07
N THR A 305 -8.74 -10.35 -24.63
CA THR A 305 -8.59 -9.20 -25.54
C THR A 305 -7.13 -8.89 -25.90
N ILE A 306 -6.18 -9.53 -25.23
CA ILE A 306 -4.74 -9.26 -25.34
C ILE A 306 -3.96 -10.55 -25.59
N LEU A 307 -4.33 -11.63 -24.92
CA LEU A 307 -3.71 -12.95 -25.04
C LEU A 307 -4.49 -13.83 -26.03
N PRO A 308 -3.80 -14.79 -26.69
CA PRO A 308 -4.41 -15.70 -27.66
C PRO A 308 -5.47 -16.65 -27.08
#